data_AF-A0A1J4XB45-F1
#
_entry.id   AF-A0A1J4XB45-F1
#
_cell.length_a   1.000
_cell.length_b   1.000
_cell.length_c   1.000
_cell.angle_alpha   90.00
_cell.angle_beta   90.00
_cell.angle_gamma   90.00
#
_symmetry.space_group_name_H-M   'P 1'
#
loop_
_entity.id
_entity.type
_entity.pdbx_description
1 polymer ?
#
loop_
_entity_poly.entity_id
_entity_poly.type
_entity_poly.pdbx_seq_one_letter_code
_entity_poly.pdbx_strand_id
1 'polypeptide(L)'
;MKPFDTHAHLDYLMGQEDWPQILERTLDACDFVLIPAVEPPYFERVFQAAALSDRFFVAMGLHPCDVQTPPSVEEILGWASHPKVVALGETGLDYYHDLTHIEAQKASFRNHIRACLEADLPVIVHSRDADEDTYAILKEEGQGRLRGVMHCFSSDRAQAQRVVELGLLVCFSGNVTYKKALDIQEAATWVPDTHLLVETDAPYLSPQRWRGKRNEPAQMIATLEKLAELRGDSLEDVVRITRENGRRLFRIDQESPEGEIAYTIRNSLYLNVTNHCTLQCAFCPKFDDFMVKGHYLKLAKVQPSPGQLIEAIGDPTRFDEIVFCGYGEPTLRLPVVLSVAHWIKEHGGKTRLNTDGLSNLVHKRNTIPELAQAIDRISISLNAQDEATYNRHCRPGLQGSYEAMKRFIAEAAAHGGFQEVIASAIDGLEGVDAEACRVLAESLGAHFRARPMDRVGDQ
;
A
#
# COMPACT_ATOMS: atom_id res chain seq x y z
N MET A 1 -9.36 -12.26 7.59
CA MET A 1 -7.95 -12.12 7.17
C MET A 1 -7.10 -11.86 8.41
N LYS A 2 -5.90 -12.43 8.53
CA LYS A 2 -4.98 -12.14 9.64
C LYS A 2 -3.69 -11.50 9.10
N PRO A 3 -2.96 -10.70 9.89
CA PRO A 3 -1.74 -10.04 9.45
C PRO A 3 -0.59 -11.03 9.16
N PHE A 4 0.42 -10.52 8.46
CA PHE A 4 1.72 -11.15 8.27
C PHE A 4 2.72 -10.43 9.19
N ASP A 5 3.28 -11.14 10.17
CA ASP A 5 4.44 -10.63 10.91
C ASP A 5 5.71 -10.82 10.07
N THR A 6 6.16 -9.74 9.44
CA THR A 6 7.27 -9.81 8.47
C THR A 6 8.66 -9.88 9.10
N HIS A 7 8.76 -9.83 10.43
CA HIS A 7 10.03 -9.96 11.13
C HIS A 7 9.81 -10.36 12.60
N ALA A 8 10.06 -11.63 12.94
CA ALA A 8 10.01 -12.11 14.32
C ALA A 8 11.01 -13.24 14.57
N HIS A 9 11.89 -13.05 15.55
CA HIS A 9 12.86 -14.04 16.04
C HIS A 9 12.17 -15.12 16.89
N LEU A 10 11.32 -15.93 16.24
CA LEU A 10 10.67 -17.07 16.88
C LEU A 10 11.68 -18.10 17.39
N ASP A 11 12.85 -18.18 16.75
CA ASP A 11 13.95 -19.00 17.22
C ASP A 11 14.37 -18.59 18.64
N TYR A 12 14.39 -17.30 18.98
CA TYR A 12 14.73 -16.83 20.35
C TYR A 12 13.64 -17.12 21.37
N LEU A 13 12.37 -17.13 20.94
CA LEU A 13 11.22 -17.50 21.76
C LEU A 13 11.11 -19.01 21.95
N MET A 14 11.62 -19.79 21.00
CA MET A 14 11.65 -21.24 21.08
C MET A 14 12.55 -21.68 22.25
N GLY A 15 11.99 -22.48 23.17
CA GLY A 15 12.68 -22.94 24.38
C GLY A 15 12.39 -22.13 25.65
N GLN A 16 11.59 -21.06 25.55
CA GLN A 16 11.01 -20.41 26.74
C GLN A 16 9.98 -21.35 27.40
N GLU A 17 9.79 -21.23 28.72
CA GLU A 17 8.85 -22.09 29.47
C GLU A 17 7.41 -22.03 28.92
N ASP A 18 7.00 -20.85 28.44
CA ASP A 18 5.68 -20.60 27.88
C ASP A 18 5.64 -20.65 26.33
N TRP A 19 6.67 -21.23 25.70
CA TRP A 19 6.75 -21.38 24.24
C TRP A 19 5.51 -22.04 23.61
N PRO A 20 4.94 -23.14 24.16
CA PRO A 20 3.75 -23.76 23.57
C PRO A 20 2.58 -22.77 23.43
N GLN A 21 2.39 -21.90 24.42
CA GLN A 21 1.33 -20.91 24.42
C GLN A 21 1.65 -19.73 23.51
N ILE A 22 2.92 -19.33 23.38
CA ILE A 22 3.37 -18.32 22.41
C ILE A 22 3.09 -18.79 20.98
N LEU A 23 3.42 -20.05 20.67
CA LEU A 23 3.19 -20.64 19.36
C LEU A 23 1.70 -20.70 19.02
N GLU A 24 0.86 -21.15 19.95
CA GLU A 24 -0.60 -21.16 19.79
C GLU A 24 -1.15 -19.76 19.49
N ARG A 25 -0.79 -18.77 20.31
CA ARG A 25 -1.19 -17.36 20.07
C ARG A 25 -0.69 -16.82 18.74
N THR A 26 0.51 -17.20 18.31
CA THR A 26 1.09 -16.78 17.03
C THR A 26 0.30 -17.35 15.85
N LEU A 27 -0.02 -18.65 15.88
CA LEU A 27 -0.80 -19.32 14.84
C LEU A 27 -2.23 -18.79 14.76
N ASP A 28 -2.78 -18.35 15.89
CA ASP A 28 -4.11 -17.73 15.97
C ASP A 28 -4.11 -16.27 15.53
N ALA A 29 -3.04 -15.52 15.77
CA ALA A 29 -2.99 -14.09 15.46
C ALA A 29 -2.49 -13.77 14.05
N CYS A 30 -1.64 -14.61 13.45
CA CYS A 30 -0.98 -14.33 12.18
C CYS A 30 -1.35 -15.34 11.09
N ASP A 31 -1.46 -14.87 9.85
CA ASP A 31 -1.53 -15.73 8.67
C ASP A 31 -0.14 -16.23 8.28
N PHE A 32 0.90 -15.40 8.42
CA PHE A 32 2.29 -15.74 8.08
C PHE A 32 3.26 -15.12 9.08
N VAL A 33 4.44 -15.74 9.22
CA VAL A 33 5.57 -15.19 9.99
C VAL A 33 6.86 -15.39 9.21
N LEU A 34 7.71 -14.37 9.16
CA LEU A 34 9.05 -14.45 8.61
C LEU A 34 10.06 -14.40 9.75
N ILE A 35 10.90 -15.44 9.83
CA ILE A 35 11.89 -15.63 10.88
C ILE A 35 13.26 -15.26 10.32
N PRO A 36 13.85 -14.14 10.76
CA PRO A 36 15.18 -13.71 10.31
C PRO A 36 16.28 -14.45 11.06
N ALA A 37 17.29 -14.92 10.33
CA ALA A 37 18.53 -15.40 10.91
C ALA A 37 19.52 -14.25 11.10
N VAL A 38 20.25 -14.27 12.21
CA VAL A 38 21.22 -13.21 12.56
C VAL A 38 22.67 -13.62 12.29
N GLU A 39 23.03 -14.89 12.46
CA GLU A 39 24.38 -15.39 12.19
C GLU A 39 24.41 -16.91 11.92
N PRO A 40 25.39 -17.40 11.12
CA PRO A 40 25.45 -18.80 10.68
C PRO A 40 25.35 -19.87 11.77
N PRO A 41 25.97 -19.73 12.96
CA PRO A 41 25.86 -20.73 14.03
C PRO A 41 24.43 -21.02 14.49
N TYR A 42 23.48 -20.10 14.29
CA TYR A 42 22.09 -20.23 14.74
C TYR A 42 21.11 -20.61 13.63
N PHE A 43 21.56 -20.77 12.38
CA PHE A 43 20.71 -21.06 11.23
C PHE A 43 19.84 -22.30 11.42
N GLU A 44 20.38 -23.37 12.01
CA GLU A 44 19.63 -24.60 12.29
C GLU A 44 18.42 -24.36 13.19
N ARG A 45 18.54 -23.49 14.20
CA ARG A 45 17.45 -23.16 15.12
C ARG A 45 16.33 -22.39 14.41
N VAL A 46 16.68 -21.54 13.45
CA VAL A 46 15.72 -20.79 12.62
C VAL A 46 14.90 -21.76 11.77
N PHE A 47 15.54 -22.75 11.12
CA PHE A 47 14.83 -23.77 10.35
C PHE A 47 13.95 -24.67 11.21
N GLN A 48 14.38 -25.01 12.43
CA GLN A 48 13.55 -25.75 13.38
C GLN A 48 12.28 -24.98 13.76
N ALA A 49 12.38 -23.68 14.03
CA ALA A 49 11.22 -22.84 14.29
C ALA A 49 10.30 -22.75 13.06
N ALA A 50 10.87 -22.56 11.87
CA ALA A 50 10.11 -22.46 10.63
C ALA A 50 9.42 -23.78 10.24
N ALA A 51 9.95 -24.93 10.64
CA ALA A 51 9.36 -26.24 10.38
C ALA A 51 8.05 -26.51 11.13
N LEU A 52 7.71 -25.68 12.12
CA LEU A 52 6.50 -25.84 12.94
C LEU A 52 5.20 -25.47 12.20
N SER A 53 5.29 -24.75 11.09
CA SER A 53 4.13 -24.42 10.25
C SER A 53 4.54 -24.13 8.82
N ASP A 54 3.71 -24.53 7.85
CA ASP A 54 3.87 -24.12 6.44
C ASP A 54 3.70 -22.61 6.24
N ARG A 55 3.12 -21.92 7.23
CA ARG A 55 2.93 -20.47 7.26
C ARG A 55 4.17 -19.69 7.73
N PHE A 56 5.23 -20.40 8.14
CA PHE A 56 6.47 -19.79 8.61
C PHE A 56 7.56 -19.90 7.55
N PHE A 57 8.19 -18.75 7.27
CA PHE A 57 9.24 -18.57 6.27
C PHE A 57 10.50 -18.05 6.93
N VAL A 58 11.60 -18.05 6.19
CA VAL A 58 12.93 -17.71 6.69
C VAL A 58 13.57 -16.61 5.84
N ALA A 59 14.26 -15.70 6.50
CA ALA A 59 15.26 -14.83 5.87
C ALA A 59 16.65 -15.21 6.39
N MET A 60 17.62 -15.32 5.50
CA MET A 60 18.98 -15.76 5.85
C MET A 60 19.98 -14.63 5.67
N GLY A 61 20.74 -14.28 6.71
CA GLY A 61 21.73 -13.23 6.63
C GLY A 61 22.73 -13.23 7.79
N LEU A 62 23.58 -12.22 7.78
CA LEU A 62 24.48 -11.87 8.87
C LEU A 62 24.21 -10.43 9.31
N HIS A 63 23.69 -10.30 10.53
CA HIS A 63 23.32 -9.05 11.17
C HIS A 63 24.58 -8.17 11.40
N PRO A 64 24.50 -6.83 11.22
CA PRO A 64 25.66 -5.94 11.28
C PRO A 64 26.48 -6.04 12.57
N CYS A 65 25.84 -6.21 13.73
CA CYS A 65 26.55 -6.31 15.02
C CYS A 65 27.36 -7.61 15.19
N ASP A 66 27.12 -8.61 14.34
CA ASP A 66 27.76 -9.91 14.40
C ASP A 66 28.82 -10.09 13.28
N VAL A 67 29.04 -9.04 12.47
CA VAL A 67 30.03 -9.04 11.38
C VAL A 67 31.45 -8.89 11.94
N GLN A 68 32.17 -10.00 12.03
CA GLN A 68 33.63 -9.99 12.21
C GLN A 68 34.37 -10.08 10.87
N THR A 69 33.95 -11.01 10.02
CA THR A 69 34.45 -11.17 8.64
C THR A 69 33.24 -11.15 7.71
N PRO A 70 33.23 -10.27 6.69
CA PRO A 70 32.10 -10.19 5.77
C PRO A 70 32.03 -11.48 4.92
N PRO A 71 30.86 -12.14 4.84
CA PRO A 71 30.69 -13.31 3.98
C PRO A 71 30.81 -12.93 2.51
N SER A 72 31.28 -13.87 1.69
CA SER A 72 31.29 -13.71 0.23
C SER A 72 29.88 -13.79 -0.35
N VAL A 73 29.70 -13.33 -1.59
CA VAL A 73 28.41 -13.44 -2.29
C VAL A 73 28.03 -14.91 -2.46
N GLU A 74 28.98 -15.77 -2.79
CA GLU A 74 28.78 -17.21 -2.97
C GLU A 74 28.34 -17.91 -1.68
N GLU A 75 28.89 -17.51 -0.53
CA GLU A 75 28.46 -18.03 0.78
C GLU A 75 27.00 -17.69 1.06
N ILE A 76 26.60 -16.42 0.83
CA ILE A 76 25.24 -15.95 1.04
C ILE A 76 24.25 -16.66 0.09
N LEU A 77 24.63 -16.86 -1.18
CA LEU A 77 23.82 -17.62 -2.14
C LEU A 77 23.62 -19.08 -1.69
N GLY A 78 24.62 -19.67 -1.03
CA GLY A 78 24.48 -21.00 -0.42
C GLY A 78 23.37 -21.06 0.62
N TRP A 79 23.19 -19.99 1.41
CA TRP A 79 22.15 -19.90 2.44
C TRP A 79 20.74 -19.79 1.86
N ALA A 80 20.60 -19.26 0.63
CA ALA A 80 19.33 -19.10 -0.07
C ALA A 80 18.71 -20.41 -0.60
N SER A 81 19.43 -21.53 -0.54
CA SER A 81 19.06 -22.76 -1.24
C SER A 81 17.83 -23.50 -0.68
N HIS A 82 17.44 -23.22 0.56
CA HIS A 82 16.35 -23.94 1.22
C HIS A 82 14.96 -23.38 0.82
N PRO A 83 13.93 -24.22 0.53
CA PRO A 83 12.63 -23.75 0.00
C PRO A 83 11.85 -22.78 0.91
N LYS A 84 12.10 -22.80 2.22
CA LYS A 84 11.50 -21.83 3.17
C LYS A 84 12.18 -20.46 3.15
N VAL A 85 13.32 -20.31 2.48
CA VAL A 85 14.04 -19.03 2.41
C VAL A 85 13.41 -18.15 1.34
N VAL A 86 12.89 -17.00 1.75
CA VAL A 86 12.16 -16.07 0.89
C VAL A 86 12.80 -14.67 0.83
N ALA A 87 13.87 -14.46 1.58
CA ALA A 87 14.62 -13.22 1.63
C ALA A 87 16.06 -13.47 2.11
N LEU A 88 16.94 -12.51 1.87
CA LEU A 88 18.28 -12.46 2.44
C LEU A 88 18.40 -11.27 3.39
N GLY A 89 19.07 -11.49 4.51
CA GLY A 89 19.06 -10.63 5.68
C GLY A 89 18.55 -11.38 6.92
N GLU A 90 18.60 -10.78 8.10
CA GLU A 90 18.87 -9.37 8.33
C GLU A 90 20.34 -9.00 8.07
N THR A 91 20.56 -7.87 7.41
CA THR A 91 21.88 -7.28 7.11
C THR A 91 21.76 -5.76 7.14
N GLY A 92 22.85 -5.01 7.07
CA GLY A 92 22.80 -3.56 7.01
C GLY A 92 23.89 -2.90 7.83
N LEU A 93 23.55 -1.83 8.55
CA LEU A 93 24.49 -1.03 9.33
C LEU A 93 23.90 -0.65 10.70
N ASP A 94 24.69 -0.83 11.76
CA ASP A 94 24.33 -0.40 13.12
C ASP A 94 25.48 0.37 13.76
N TYR A 95 25.39 1.71 13.74
CA TYR A 95 26.40 2.61 14.33
C TYR A 95 26.09 2.97 15.78
N TYR A 96 25.02 2.43 16.34
CA TYR A 96 24.65 2.65 17.73
C TYR A 96 25.27 1.60 18.65
N HIS A 97 25.21 0.31 18.26
CA HIS A 97 25.70 -0.79 19.09
C HIS A 97 27.14 -1.20 18.78
N ASP A 98 27.56 -1.17 17.50
CA ASP A 98 28.91 -1.56 17.12
C ASP A 98 29.55 -0.58 16.13
N LEU A 99 30.47 0.25 16.65
CA LEU A 99 31.31 1.16 15.87
C LEU A 99 32.66 0.55 15.48
N THR A 100 32.97 -0.68 15.91
CA THR A 100 34.30 -1.27 15.78
C THR A 100 34.53 -1.94 14.42
N HIS A 101 33.47 -2.40 13.75
CA HIS A 101 33.56 -3.14 12.48
C HIS A 101 32.84 -2.46 11.30
N ILE A 102 32.74 -1.13 11.29
CA ILE A 102 31.97 -0.37 10.26
C ILE A 102 32.29 -0.80 8.83
N GLU A 103 33.58 -0.91 8.46
CA GLU A 103 33.96 -1.29 7.09
C GLU A 103 33.59 -2.75 6.77
N ALA A 104 33.63 -3.64 7.77
CA ALA A 104 33.20 -5.02 7.59
C ALA A 104 31.66 -5.10 7.45
N GLN A 105 30.90 -4.32 8.23
CA GLN A 105 29.45 -4.19 8.07
C GLN A 105 29.10 -3.69 6.66
N LYS A 106 29.75 -2.62 6.18
CA LYS A 106 29.56 -2.10 4.82
C LYS A 106 29.86 -3.17 3.76
N ALA A 107 30.96 -3.90 3.89
CA ALA A 107 31.31 -4.97 2.97
C ALA A 107 30.29 -6.12 2.99
N SER A 108 29.86 -6.56 4.17
CA SER A 108 28.82 -7.58 4.35
C SER A 108 27.51 -7.13 3.71
N PHE A 109 27.08 -5.90 3.97
CA PHE A 109 25.84 -5.35 3.43
C PHE A 109 25.85 -5.29 1.89
N ARG A 110 26.96 -4.80 1.29
CA ARG A 110 27.15 -4.79 -0.17
C ARG A 110 27.08 -6.20 -0.75
N ASN A 111 27.71 -7.18 -0.11
CA ASN A 111 27.68 -8.58 -0.57
C ASN A 111 26.29 -9.19 -0.49
N HIS A 112 25.51 -8.89 0.56
CA HIS A 112 24.10 -9.33 0.64
C HIS A 112 23.26 -8.70 -0.47
N ILE A 113 23.40 -7.41 -0.76
CA ILE A 113 22.65 -6.77 -1.86
C ILE A 113 22.98 -7.43 -3.21
N ARG A 114 24.27 -7.74 -3.47
CA ARG A 114 24.69 -8.44 -4.69
C ARG A 114 24.08 -9.85 -4.76
N ALA A 115 24.09 -10.59 -3.65
CA ALA A 115 23.47 -11.91 -3.56
C ALA A 115 21.95 -11.85 -3.79
N CYS A 116 21.25 -10.85 -3.23
CA CYS A 116 19.83 -10.59 -3.48
C CYS A 116 19.53 -10.41 -4.97
N LEU A 117 20.35 -9.60 -5.65
CA LEU A 117 20.20 -9.36 -7.08
C LEU A 117 20.45 -10.61 -7.94
N GLU A 118 21.39 -11.47 -7.53
CA GLU A 118 21.70 -12.72 -8.24
C GLU A 118 20.65 -13.81 -7.98
N ALA A 119 20.16 -13.93 -6.74
CA ALA A 119 19.13 -14.90 -6.36
C ALA A 119 17.69 -14.45 -6.70
N ASP A 120 17.49 -13.19 -7.10
CA ASP A 120 16.17 -12.54 -7.21
C ASP A 120 15.33 -12.68 -5.92
N LEU A 121 15.99 -12.46 -4.77
CA LEU A 121 15.39 -12.44 -3.45
C LEU A 121 15.41 -11.03 -2.87
N PRO A 122 14.37 -10.61 -2.13
CA PRO A 122 14.37 -9.32 -1.45
C PRO A 122 15.40 -9.27 -0.32
N VAL A 123 15.91 -8.07 -0.03
CA VAL A 123 16.77 -7.80 1.13
C VAL A 123 15.95 -7.36 2.35
N ILE A 124 16.34 -7.80 3.55
CA ILE A 124 15.88 -7.26 4.84
C ILE A 124 17.01 -6.40 5.41
N VAL A 125 16.76 -5.08 5.52
CA VAL A 125 17.77 -4.08 5.86
C VAL A 125 17.54 -3.51 7.24
N HIS A 126 18.54 -3.70 8.11
CA HIS A 126 18.72 -3.01 9.38
C HIS A 126 19.48 -1.72 9.17
N SER A 127 18.99 -0.63 9.76
CA SER A 127 19.71 0.64 9.78
C SER A 127 19.49 1.32 11.11
N ARG A 128 20.59 1.61 11.82
CA ARG A 128 20.53 2.35 13.07
C ARG A 128 21.70 3.33 13.16
N ASP A 129 21.37 4.62 13.33
CA ASP A 129 22.31 5.74 13.33
C ASP A 129 23.25 5.77 12.10
N ALA A 130 22.81 5.18 10.97
CA ALA A 130 23.63 4.94 9.77
C ALA A 130 22.92 5.33 8.45
N ASP A 131 21.89 6.16 8.52
CA ASP A 131 20.95 6.42 7.42
C ASP A 131 21.58 6.85 6.09
N GLU A 132 22.61 7.72 6.14
CA GLU A 132 23.30 8.21 4.95
C GLU A 132 24.11 7.12 4.24
N ASP A 133 24.88 6.33 5.01
CA ASP A 133 25.67 5.23 4.45
C ASP A 133 24.77 4.10 3.96
N THR A 134 23.69 3.80 4.69
CA THR A 134 22.68 2.82 4.27
C THR A 134 22.07 3.21 2.93
N TYR A 135 21.60 4.47 2.79
CA TYR A 135 21.03 4.96 1.54
C TYR A 135 22.05 4.92 0.38
N ALA A 136 23.27 5.38 0.63
CA ALA A 136 24.32 5.40 -0.39
C ALA A 136 24.62 3.99 -0.92
N ILE A 137 24.75 3.00 -0.04
CA ILE A 137 25.02 1.61 -0.41
C ILE A 137 23.83 1.00 -1.17
N LEU A 138 22.60 1.18 -0.69
CA LEU A 138 21.41 0.67 -1.36
C LEU A 138 21.25 1.24 -2.77
N LYS A 139 21.51 2.54 -2.94
CA LYS A 139 21.44 3.22 -4.24
C LYS A 139 22.51 2.72 -5.20
N GLU A 140 23.75 2.58 -4.73
CA GLU A 140 24.90 2.15 -5.52
C GLU A 140 24.77 0.69 -5.95
N GLU A 141 24.62 -0.22 -4.98
CA GLU A 141 24.62 -1.66 -5.23
C GLU A 141 23.27 -2.15 -5.76
N GLY A 142 22.16 -1.55 -5.32
CA GLY A 142 20.82 -1.99 -5.70
C GLY A 142 20.45 -1.73 -7.15
N GLN A 143 21.15 -0.79 -7.83
CA GLN A 143 21.03 -0.52 -9.27
C GLN A 143 19.59 -0.28 -9.76
N GLY A 144 18.70 0.19 -8.89
CA GLY A 144 17.26 0.37 -9.19
C GLY A 144 16.48 -0.92 -9.45
N ARG A 145 17.06 -2.10 -9.16
CA ARG A 145 16.44 -3.42 -9.35
C ARG A 145 16.17 -4.15 -8.03
N LEU A 146 16.80 -3.70 -6.95
CA LEU A 146 16.70 -4.32 -5.63
C LEU A 146 15.28 -4.20 -5.10
N ARG A 147 14.74 -5.33 -4.62
CA ARG A 147 13.52 -5.38 -3.82
C ARG A 147 13.91 -5.60 -2.37
N GLY A 148 13.12 -5.10 -1.44
CA GLY A 148 13.43 -5.28 -0.03
C GLY A 148 12.62 -4.39 0.89
N VAL A 149 12.97 -4.46 2.16
CA VAL A 149 12.32 -3.74 3.24
C VAL A 149 13.36 -3.16 4.18
N MET A 150 13.16 -1.91 4.59
CA MET A 150 13.79 -1.35 5.78
C MET A 150 12.99 -1.84 6.99
N HIS A 151 13.47 -2.88 7.65
CA HIS A 151 12.76 -3.43 8.82
C HIS A 151 12.94 -2.48 10.02
N CYS A 152 12.04 -2.58 10.99
CA CYS A 152 12.01 -1.78 12.21
C CYS A 152 12.36 -0.29 11.99
N PHE A 153 11.68 0.36 11.03
CA PHE A 153 11.98 1.73 10.65
C PHE A 153 12.00 2.67 11.86
N SER A 154 13.11 3.39 12.02
CA SER A 154 13.39 4.20 13.21
C SER A 154 13.90 5.61 12.91
N SER A 155 13.73 6.07 11.66
CA SER A 155 14.15 7.40 11.19
C SER A 155 12.95 8.32 10.91
N ASP A 156 13.18 9.43 10.21
CA ASP A 156 12.19 10.46 9.90
C ASP A 156 11.50 10.27 8.54
N ARG A 157 10.56 11.16 8.22
CA ARG A 157 9.85 11.16 6.94
C ARG A 157 10.76 11.32 5.72
N ALA A 158 11.83 12.12 5.82
CA ALA A 158 12.73 12.36 4.70
C ALA A 158 13.52 11.09 4.35
N GLN A 159 13.92 10.32 5.37
CA GLN A 159 14.53 9.02 5.14
C GLN A 159 13.52 8.00 4.58
N ALA A 160 12.28 7.99 5.06
CA ALA A 160 11.23 7.14 4.50
C ALA A 160 10.99 7.44 3.00
N GLN A 161 11.03 8.73 2.60
CA GLN A 161 10.95 9.15 1.20
C GLN A 161 12.06 8.54 0.35
N ARG A 162 13.31 8.63 0.82
CA ARG A 162 14.46 8.03 0.14
C ARG A 162 14.35 6.52 -0.01
N VAL A 163 13.83 5.82 0.99
CA VAL A 163 13.59 4.36 0.94
C VAL A 163 12.53 4.03 -0.12
N VAL A 164 11.43 4.76 -0.17
CA VAL A 164 10.37 4.60 -1.18
C VAL A 164 10.87 4.90 -2.59
N GLU A 165 11.67 5.96 -2.77
CA GLU A 165 12.31 6.31 -4.05
C GLU A 165 13.21 5.20 -4.61
N LEU A 166 13.80 4.39 -3.73
CA LEU A 166 14.59 3.21 -4.11
C LEU A 166 13.72 1.99 -4.46
N GLY A 167 12.39 2.09 -4.33
CA GLY A 167 11.46 0.99 -4.57
C GLY A 167 11.33 0.03 -3.38
N LEU A 168 11.86 0.38 -2.21
CA LEU A 168 11.86 -0.47 -1.01
C LEU A 168 10.67 -0.17 -0.11
N LEU A 169 10.26 -1.14 0.71
CA LEU A 169 9.17 -1.00 1.66
C LEU A 169 9.69 -0.48 3.01
N VAL A 170 8.82 0.18 3.76
CA VAL A 170 9.10 0.71 5.10
C VAL A 170 8.27 -0.09 6.11
N CYS A 171 8.94 -0.80 7.02
CA CYS A 171 8.27 -1.62 8.03
C CYS A 171 8.22 -0.92 9.38
N PHE A 172 7.05 -0.90 10.02
CA PHE A 172 6.90 -0.35 11.36
C PHE A 172 6.71 -1.47 12.39
N SER A 173 7.46 -1.38 13.50
CA SER A 173 7.35 -2.30 14.63
C SER A 173 6.60 -1.64 15.79
N GLY A 174 6.63 -2.23 17.00
CA GLY A 174 6.00 -1.65 18.18
C GLY A 174 6.50 -0.24 18.54
N ASN A 175 7.65 0.19 18.00
CA ASN A 175 8.23 1.52 18.22
C ASN A 175 7.30 2.69 17.79
N VAL A 176 6.50 2.52 16.73
CA VAL A 176 5.56 3.56 16.24
C VAL A 176 4.51 3.94 17.28
N THR A 177 4.21 3.02 18.20
CA THR A 177 3.23 3.24 19.28
C THR A 177 3.79 4.07 20.43
N TYR A 178 5.09 4.35 20.47
CA TYR A 178 5.72 5.05 21.58
C TYR A 178 5.36 6.53 21.55
N LYS A 179 5.01 7.09 22.72
CA LYS A 179 4.55 8.48 22.86
C LYS A 179 5.52 9.55 22.31
N LYS A 180 6.81 9.23 22.23
CA LYS A 180 7.88 10.16 21.79
C LYS A 180 8.38 9.88 20.37
N ALA A 181 7.87 8.86 19.70
CA ALA A 181 8.31 8.47 18.35
C ALA A 181 7.63 9.34 17.28
N LEU A 182 7.68 10.67 17.42
CA LEU A 182 6.94 11.59 16.56
C LEU A 182 7.40 11.53 15.10
N ASP A 183 8.71 11.43 14.86
CA ASP A 183 9.27 11.36 13.50
C ASP A 183 8.85 10.07 12.78
N ILE A 184 8.86 8.94 13.52
CA ILE A 184 8.40 7.63 13.02
C ILE A 184 6.89 7.69 12.74
N GLN A 185 6.10 8.34 13.61
CA GLN A 185 4.67 8.52 13.41
C GLN A 185 4.38 9.40 12.19
N GLU A 186 5.14 10.49 11.98
CA GLU A 186 5.02 11.31 10.79
C GLU A 186 5.33 10.49 9.52
N ALA A 187 6.42 9.73 9.52
CA ALA A 187 6.74 8.81 8.42
C ALA A 187 5.60 7.81 8.17
N ALA A 188 5.03 7.21 9.22
CA ALA A 188 3.92 6.26 9.12
C ALA A 188 2.64 6.88 8.55
N THR A 189 2.41 8.19 8.75
CA THR A 189 1.32 8.86 8.03
C THR A 189 1.66 9.01 6.56
N TRP A 190 2.89 9.37 6.21
CA TRP A 190 3.26 9.72 4.83
C TRP A 190 3.42 8.51 3.90
N VAL A 191 4.05 7.41 4.36
CA VAL A 191 4.42 6.26 3.51
C VAL A 191 3.24 5.79 2.64
N PRO A 192 3.41 5.65 1.32
CA PRO A 192 2.35 5.15 0.43
C PRO A 192 1.86 3.76 0.82
N ASP A 193 0.58 3.46 0.55
CA ASP A 193 -0.02 2.17 0.92
C ASP A 193 0.77 0.98 0.34
N THR A 194 1.28 1.09 -0.89
CA THR A 194 2.04 0.03 -1.58
C THR A 194 3.43 -0.23 -1.01
N HIS A 195 3.93 0.68 -0.14
CA HIS A 195 5.24 0.59 0.50
C HIS A 195 5.18 0.32 2.01
N LEU A 196 3.98 0.21 2.58
CA LEU A 196 3.78 0.03 4.02
C LEU A 196 3.89 -1.45 4.43
N LEU A 197 4.72 -1.75 5.42
CA LEU A 197 4.79 -3.05 6.10
C LEU A 197 4.69 -2.92 7.62
N VAL A 198 4.46 -4.06 8.27
CA VAL A 198 4.36 -4.18 9.72
C VAL A 198 5.07 -5.45 10.20
N GLU A 199 5.60 -5.37 11.41
CA GLU A 199 6.25 -6.49 12.10
C GLU A 199 6.12 -6.33 13.61
N THR A 200 6.59 -7.34 14.34
CA THR A 200 6.79 -7.22 15.78
C THR A 200 8.24 -6.96 16.17
N ASP A 201 9.20 -7.52 15.43
CA ASP A 201 10.58 -7.69 15.89
C ASP A 201 10.66 -8.47 17.22
N ALA A 202 9.70 -9.37 17.46
CA ALA A 202 9.66 -10.14 18.70
C ALA A 202 10.94 -11.00 18.84
N PRO A 203 11.54 -11.11 20.04
CA PRO A 203 11.02 -10.73 21.36
C PRO A 203 11.19 -9.26 21.77
N TYR A 204 11.74 -8.42 20.88
CA TYR A 204 12.08 -7.03 21.16
C TYR A 204 10.91 -6.07 20.91
N LEU A 205 11.09 -4.82 21.32
CA LEU A 205 10.24 -3.68 20.94
C LEU A 205 8.73 -3.85 21.16
N SER A 206 8.32 -4.46 22.28
CA SER A 206 6.91 -4.55 22.65
C SER A 206 6.18 -3.21 22.46
N PRO A 207 5.00 -3.20 21.82
CA PRO A 207 4.18 -2.00 21.67
C PRO A 207 3.92 -1.32 23.00
N GLN A 208 3.52 -0.05 22.97
CA GLN A 208 3.36 0.83 24.14
C GLN A 208 2.44 0.24 25.22
N ARG A 209 1.46 -0.59 24.84
CA ARG A 209 0.57 -1.34 25.74
C ARG A 209 1.33 -2.33 26.64
N TRP A 210 2.44 -2.89 26.17
CA TRP A 210 3.27 -3.88 26.87
C TRP A 210 4.73 -3.44 27.01
N ARG A 211 5.01 -2.14 26.91
CA ARG A 211 6.39 -1.62 26.92
C ARG A 211 7.19 -2.10 28.13
N GLY A 212 8.40 -2.60 27.87
CA GLY A 212 9.29 -3.17 28.89
C GLY A 212 9.01 -4.65 29.23
N LYS A 213 8.02 -5.27 28.59
CA LYS A 213 7.80 -6.72 28.61
C LYS A 213 8.35 -7.34 27.33
N ARG A 214 8.42 -8.68 27.31
CA ARG A 214 8.77 -9.47 26.12
C ARG A 214 7.65 -9.36 25.07
N ASN A 215 8.06 -9.16 23.82
CA ASN A 215 7.15 -9.11 22.69
C ASN A 215 6.89 -10.51 22.12
N GLU A 216 5.80 -10.63 21.36
CA GLU A 216 5.43 -11.83 20.60
C GLU A 216 4.56 -11.45 19.41
N PRO A 217 4.48 -12.25 18.34
CA PRO A 217 3.71 -11.93 17.13
C PRO A 217 2.26 -11.50 17.38
N ALA A 218 1.59 -12.10 18.38
CA ALA A 218 0.22 -11.76 18.73
C ALA A 218 0.04 -10.30 19.22
N GLN A 219 1.11 -9.65 19.67
CA GLN A 219 1.07 -8.24 20.09
C GLN A 219 1.08 -7.25 18.92
N MET A 220 1.34 -7.70 17.68
CA MET A 220 1.32 -6.88 16.45
C MET A 220 0.02 -6.09 16.28
N ILE A 221 -1.09 -6.60 16.83
CA ILE A 221 -2.39 -5.92 16.80
C ILE A 221 -2.31 -4.47 17.30
N ALA A 222 -1.50 -4.18 18.31
CA ALA A 222 -1.35 -2.82 18.83
C ALA A 222 -0.59 -1.90 17.87
N THR A 223 0.36 -2.44 17.10
CA THR A 223 1.06 -1.71 16.03
C THR A 223 0.08 -1.37 14.90
N LEU A 224 -0.71 -2.37 14.46
CA LEU A 224 -1.73 -2.20 13.43
C LEU A 224 -2.81 -1.18 13.81
N GLU A 225 -3.33 -1.25 15.04
CA GLU A 225 -4.28 -0.28 15.59
C GLU A 225 -3.71 1.15 15.55
N LYS A 226 -2.43 1.32 15.90
CA LYS A 226 -1.79 2.64 15.86
C LYS A 226 -1.60 3.16 14.44
N LEU A 227 -1.21 2.30 13.51
CA LEU A 227 -1.10 2.66 12.10
C LEU A 227 -2.46 3.07 11.52
N ALA A 228 -3.53 2.34 11.84
CA ALA A 228 -4.89 2.67 11.43
C ALA A 228 -5.33 4.05 11.97
N GLU A 229 -5.07 4.32 13.25
CA GLU A 229 -5.33 5.63 13.88
C GLU A 229 -4.58 6.77 13.17
N LEU A 230 -3.27 6.62 12.97
CA LEU A 230 -2.43 7.66 12.36
C LEU A 230 -2.83 7.97 10.92
N ARG A 231 -3.24 6.95 10.17
CA ARG A 231 -3.57 7.06 8.74
C ARG A 231 -5.04 7.39 8.48
N GLY A 232 -5.90 7.27 9.49
CA GLY A 232 -7.35 7.41 9.33
C GLY A 232 -7.98 6.27 8.53
N ASP A 233 -7.32 5.12 8.47
CA ASP A 233 -7.79 3.91 7.81
C ASP A 233 -8.50 2.99 8.80
N SER A 234 -9.28 2.02 8.30
CA SER A 234 -9.81 0.97 9.17
C SER A 234 -8.69 -0.01 9.55
N LEU A 235 -8.82 -0.69 10.69
CA LEU A 235 -7.88 -1.75 11.07
C LEU A 235 -7.80 -2.85 10.00
N GLU A 236 -8.95 -3.20 9.41
CA GLU A 236 -9.02 -4.21 8.35
C GLU A 236 -8.28 -3.76 7.08
N ASP A 237 -8.36 -2.48 6.70
CA ASP A 237 -7.58 -1.93 5.59
C ASP A 237 -6.08 -2.04 5.85
N VAL A 238 -5.60 -1.63 7.02
CA VAL A 238 -4.16 -1.71 7.34
C VAL A 238 -3.68 -3.16 7.35
N VAL A 239 -4.45 -4.08 7.95
CA VAL A 239 -4.13 -5.52 7.93
C VAL A 239 -4.01 -6.02 6.49
N ARG A 240 -4.94 -5.65 5.62
CA ARG A 240 -4.97 -6.09 4.22
C ARG A 240 -3.83 -5.50 3.41
N ILE A 241 -3.58 -4.20 3.54
CA ILE A 241 -2.47 -3.47 2.90
C ILE A 241 -1.13 -4.15 3.23
N THR A 242 -0.80 -4.27 4.51
CA THR A 242 0.53 -4.75 4.92
C THR A 242 0.70 -6.23 4.64
N ARG A 243 -0.35 -7.04 4.83
CA ARG A 243 -0.32 -8.47 4.50
C ARG A 243 -0.07 -8.70 3.01
N GLU A 244 -0.75 -7.98 2.14
CA GLU A 244 -0.60 -8.16 0.69
C GLU A 244 0.75 -7.65 0.19
N ASN A 245 1.22 -6.52 0.72
CA ASN A 245 2.58 -6.04 0.46
C ASN A 245 3.64 -7.08 0.87
N GLY A 246 3.48 -7.72 2.04
CA GLY A 246 4.39 -8.76 2.51
C GLY A 246 4.36 -9.99 1.61
N ARG A 247 3.17 -10.48 1.25
CA ARG A 247 3.02 -11.60 0.30
C ARG A 247 3.70 -11.31 -1.03
N ARG A 248 3.49 -10.12 -1.60
CA ARG A 248 4.10 -9.69 -2.86
C ARG A 248 5.61 -9.57 -2.77
N LEU A 249 6.14 -8.95 -1.71
CA LEU A 249 7.58 -8.78 -1.53
C LEU A 249 8.29 -10.13 -1.47
N PHE A 250 7.80 -11.04 -0.63
CA PHE A 250 8.39 -12.35 -0.34
C PHE A 250 7.88 -13.48 -1.24
N ARG A 251 7.03 -13.17 -2.23
CA ARG A 251 6.42 -14.13 -3.17
C ARG A 251 5.74 -15.33 -2.49
N ILE A 252 5.05 -15.06 -1.38
CA ILE A 252 4.28 -16.07 -0.63
C ILE A 252 2.89 -16.22 -1.25
N ASP A 253 2.46 -17.46 -1.47
CA ASP A 253 1.14 -17.83 -1.99
C ASP A 253 0.70 -17.02 -3.23
N GLN A 254 1.59 -16.94 -4.23
CA GLN A 254 1.38 -16.16 -5.46
C GLN A 254 0.46 -16.90 -6.44
N GLU A 255 -0.81 -17.04 -6.10
CA GLU A 255 -1.83 -17.19 -7.16
C GLU A 255 -1.95 -15.85 -7.90
N SER A 256 -2.10 -15.88 -9.23
CA SER A 256 -2.34 -14.65 -9.98
C SER A 256 -3.66 -14.06 -9.49
N PRO A 257 -3.67 -12.87 -8.86
CA PRO A 257 -4.90 -12.35 -8.29
C PRO A 257 -5.92 -12.09 -9.40
N GLU A 258 -7.16 -12.55 -9.20
CA GLU A 258 -8.27 -12.13 -10.04
C GLU A 258 -8.65 -10.69 -9.68
N GLY A 259 -8.90 -9.86 -10.69
CA GLY A 259 -9.27 -8.47 -10.46
C GLY A 259 -10.60 -8.35 -9.72
N GLU A 260 -10.60 -7.68 -8.58
CA GLU A 260 -11.80 -7.45 -7.79
C GLU A 260 -12.76 -6.51 -8.54
N ILE A 261 -14.03 -6.94 -8.65
CA ILE A 261 -15.11 -6.15 -9.27
C ILE A 261 -15.84 -5.27 -8.25
N ALA A 262 -15.77 -5.63 -6.97
CA ALA A 262 -16.27 -4.87 -5.84
C ALA A 262 -15.28 -5.02 -4.68
N TYR A 263 -14.92 -3.91 -4.03
CA TYR A 263 -13.91 -3.87 -2.97
C TYR A 263 -14.27 -2.80 -1.94
N THR A 264 -13.88 -2.99 -0.69
CA THR A 264 -14.23 -2.08 0.41
C THR A 264 -13.04 -1.24 0.82
N ILE A 265 -13.24 0.07 0.94
CA ILE A 265 -12.28 0.95 1.62
C ILE A 265 -13.06 1.61 2.75
N ARG A 266 -12.63 1.41 4.00
CA ARG A 266 -13.39 1.78 5.20
C ARG A 266 -14.79 1.14 5.14
N ASN A 267 -15.86 1.92 5.27
CA ASN A 267 -17.24 1.42 5.24
C ASN A 267 -17.97 1.69 3.90
N SER A 268 -17.25 2.06 2.84
CA SER A 268 -17.82 2.27 1.51
C SER A 268 -17.43 1.11 0.57
N LEU A 269 -18.37 0.70 -0.28
CA LEU A 269 -18.13 -0.32 -1.31
C LEU A 269 -17.84 0.35 -2.65
N TYR A 270 -16.72 0.01 -3.28
CA TYR A 270 -16.28 0.54 -4.55
C TYR A 270 -16.49 -0.51 -5.65
N LEU A 271 -17.00 -0.08 -6.80
CA LEU A 271 -17.30 -0.94 -7.95
C LEU A 271 -16.34 -0.66 -9.10
N ASN A 272 -15.51 -1.66 -9.42
CA ASN A 272 -14.57 -1.62 -10.53
C ASN A 272 -15.29 -2.02 -11.84
N VAL A 273 -15.88 -1.02 -12.50
CA VAL A 273 -16.75 -1.24 -13.67
C VAL A 273 -15.96 -1.50 -14.96
N THR A 274 -14.78 -0.91 -15.08
CA THR A 274 -13.92 -0.98 -16.26
C THR A 274 -12.50 -0.54 -15.94
N ASN A 275 -11.51 -1.04 -16.70
CA ASN A 275 -10.15 -0.50 -16.71
C ASN A 275 -9.87 0.43 -17.90
N HIS A 276 -10.82 0.58 -18.83
CA HIS A 276 -10.72 1.53 -19.93
C HIS A 276 -11.02 2.95 -19.44
N CYS A 277 -10.28 3.94 -19.92
CA CYS A 277 -10.45 5.34 -19.53
C CYS A 277 -10.30 6.24 -20.76
N THR A 278 -10.92 7.42 -20.73
CA THR A 278 -10.72 8.43 -21.78
C THR A 278 -9.39 9.18 -21.63
N LEU A 279 -8.76 9.04 -20.46
CA LEU A 279 -7.51 9.67 -20.07
C LEU A 279 -6.38 8.64 -19.94
N GLN A 280 -5.15 9.10 -20.17
CA GLN A 280 -3.91 8.36 -19.91
C GLN A 280 -3.06 9.13 -18.89
N CYS A 281 -3.64 9.39 -17.72
CA CYS A 281 -3.00 10.24 -16.73
C CYS A 281 -1.62 9.70 -16.33
N ALA A 282 -0.61 10.58 -16.29
CA ALA A 282 0.77 10.24 -15.92
C ALA A 282 0.89 9.71 -14.48
N PHE A 283 -0.07 10.05 -13.63
CA PHE A 283 -0.15 9.66 -12.22
C PHE A 283 -1.11 8.46 -11.98
N CYS A 284 -1.61 7.79 -13.03
CA CYS A 284 -2.57 6.70 -12.85
C CYS A 284 -1.84 5.41 -12.45
N PRO A 285 -2.10 4.83 -11.25
CA PRO A 285 -1.34 3.68 -10.77
C PRO A 285 -1.53 2.38 -11.59
N LYS A 286 -2.52 2.34 -12.50
CA LYS A 286 -2.73 1.21 -13.42
C LYS A 286 -1.59 0.99 -14.40
N PHE A 287 -0.72 1.98 -14.58
CA PHE A 287 0.46 1.84 -15.43
C PHE A 287 1.63 1.19 -14.66
N ASP A 288 1.48 0.99 -13.35
CA ASP A 288 2.48 0.37 -12.47
C ASP A 288 2.01 -1.02 -11.99
N ASP A 289 1.09 -1.12 -11.02
CA ASP A 289 0.82 -2.40 -10.32
C ASP A 289 -0.66 -2.78 -10.09
N PHE A 290 -1.62 -1.97 -10.56
CA PHE A 290 -3.06 -2.20 -10.37
C PHE A 290 -3.50 -2.45 -8.91
N MET A 291 -2.72 -2.06 -7.90
CA MET A 291 -3.08 -2.24 -6.50
C MET A 291 -3.70 -0.96 -5.93
N VAL A 292 -4.83 -1.07 -5.23
CA VAL A 292 -5.44 0.06 -4.49
C VAL A 292 -5.73 -0.38 -3.08
N LYS A 293 -5.10 0.27 -2.11
CA LYS A 293 -5.23 -0.07 -0.69
C LYS A 293 -5.00 -1.55 -0.40
N GLY A 294 -4.31 -2.35 -1.24
CA GLY A 294 -4.17 -3.81 -1.08
C GLY A 294 -5.20 -4.67 -1.85
N HIS A 295 -6.05 -4.07 -2.68
CA HIS A 295 -6.94 -4.77 -3.62
C HIS A 295 -6.34 -4.75 -5.02
N TYR A 296 -6.36 -5.89 -5.71
CA TYR A 296 -5.91 -5.97 -7.10
C TYR A 296 -7.07 -5.69 -8.06
N LEU A 297 -6.97 -4.62 -8.85
CA LEU A 297 -8.11 -4.09 -9.63
C LEU A 297 -7.97 -4.29 -11.15
N LYS A 298 -7.02 -5.11 -11.61
CA LYS A 298 -6.90 -5.45 -13.02
C LYS A 298 -7.98 -6.45 -13.42
N LEU A 299 -9.04 -5.96 -14.04
CA LEU A 299 -10.15 -6.77 -14.50
C LEU A 299 -9.69 -7.75 -15.58
N ALA A 300 -10.34 -8.91 -15.59
CA ALA A 300 -10.17 -9.90 -16.64
C ALA A 300 -10.52 -9.33 -18.03
N LYS A 301 -10.22 -10.08 -19.10
CA LYS A 301 -10.54 -9.66 -20.48
C LYS A 301 -12.01 -9.29 -20.69
N VAL A 302 -12.91 -9.91 -19.93
CA VAL A 302 -14.35 -9.63 -19.97
C VAL A 302 -14.69 -8.71 -18.79
N GLN A 303 -15.24 -7.54 -19.10
CA GLN A 303 -15.70 -6.56 -18.11
C GLN A 303 -16.96 -7.07 -17.39
N PRO A 304 -17.16 -6.77 -16.09
CA PRO A 304 -18.25 -7.35 -15.30
C PRO A 304 -19.63 -6.94 -15.83
N SER A 305 -20.58 -7.86 -15.83
CA SER A 305 -21.99 -7.57 -16.16
C SER A 305 -22.70 -6.85 -14.99
N PRO A 306 -23.86 -6.19 -15.24
CA PRO A 306 -24.67 -5.62 -14.15
C PRO A 306 -25.04 -6.66 -13.08
N GLY A 307 -25.38 -7.89 -13.49
CA GLY A 307 -25.75 -8.97 -12.57
C GLY A 307 -24.60 -9.36 -11.63
N GLN A 308 -23.37 -9.48 -12.16
CA GLN A 308 -22.18 -9.78 -11.36
C GLN A 308 -21.88 -8.64 -10.36
N LEU A 309 -22.05 -7.38 -10.77
CA LEU A 309 -21.87 -6.24 -9.86
C LEU A 309 -22.92 -6.25 -8.75
N ILE A 310 -24.19 -6.50 -9.09
CA ILE A 310 -25.31 -6.61 -8.13
C ILE A 310 -25.07 -7.75 -7.12
N GLU A 311 -24.67 -8.92 -7.60
CA GLU A 311 -24.33 -10.06 -6.76
C GLU A 311 -23.17 -9.73 -5.81
N ALA A 312 -22.13 -9.06 -6.31
CA ALA A 312 -20.99 -8.65 -5.50
C ALA A 312 -21.33 -7.56 -4.46
N ILE A 313 -22.36 -6.74 -4.71
CA ILE A 313 -22.87 -5.77 -3.72
C ILE A 313 -23.59 -6.48 -2.57
N GLY A 314 -24.43 -7.47 -2.88
CA GLY A 314 -25.26 -8.13 -1.88
C GLY A 314 -26.31 -7.18 -1.28
N ASP A 315 -26.18 -6.82 -0.01
CA ASP A 315 -27.08 -5.85 0.65
C ASP A 315 -26.45 -4.46 0.66
N PRO A 316 -26.96 -3.51 -0.16
CA PRO A 316 -26.37 -2.18 -0.29
C PRO A 316 -26.53 -1.30 0.95
N THR A 317 -27.42 -1.66 1.89
CA THR A 317 -27.66 -0.87 3.11
C THR A 317 -26.57 -1.05 4.17
N ARG A 318 -25.68 -2.03 3.97
CA ARG A 318 -24.55 -2.31 4.86
C ARG A 318 -23.42 -1.29 4.75
N PHE A 319 -23.41 -0.50 3.68
CA PHE A 319 -22.33 0.43 3.37
C PHE A 319 -22.81 1.89 3.53
N ASP A 320 -21.88 2.78 3.86
CA ASP A 320 -22.17 4.22 3.92
C ASP A 320 -22.60 4.76 2.54
N GLU A 321 -21.99 4.21 1.49
CA GLU A 321 -22.29 4.46 0.08
C GLU A 321 -21.65 3.37 -0.81
N ILE A 322 -22.17 3.27 -2.03
CA ILE A 322 -21.61 2.47 -3.11
C ILE A 322 -21.07 3.41 -4.19
N VAL A 323 -19.79 3.25 -4.51
CA VAL A 323 -19.02 4.17 -5.34
C VAL A 323 -18.67 3.50 -6.67
N PHE A 324 -19.15 4.05 -7.78
CA PHE A 324 -18.68 3.66 -9.11
C PHE A 324 -17.30 4.26 -9.33
N CYS A 325 -16.25 3.44 -9.19
CA CYS A 325 -14.86 3.88 -9.20
C CYS A 325 -13.88 2.72 -9.43
N GLY A 326 -12.83 2.96 -10.19
CA GLY A 326 -11.75 2.01 -10.46
C GLY A 326 -10.65 2.64 -11.30
N TYR A 327 -9.82 1.82 -11.96
CA TYR A 327 -8.75 2.32 -12.85
C TYR A 327 -9.24 2.80 -14.23
N GLY A 328 -10.54 2.70 -14.50
CA GLY A 328 -11.18 3.19 -15.71
C GLY A 328 -12.21 4.28 -15.45
N GLU A 329 -12.76 4.81 -16.54
CA GLU A 329 -13.86 5.77 -16.53
C GLU A 329 -15.20 5.00 -16.52
N PRO A 330 -15.96 4.99 -15.40
CA PRO A 330 -17.17 4.20 -15.30
C PRO A 330 -18.22 4.58 -16.36
N THR A 331 -18.29 5.86 -16.75
CA THR A 331 -19.29 6.33 -17.72
C THR A 331 -19.02 5.86 -19.15
N LEU A 332 -17.87 5.27 -19.47
CA LEU A 332 -17.70 4.51 -20.71
C LEU A 332 -18.65 3.31 -20.80
N ARG A 333 -19.13 2.83 -19.64
CA ARG A 333 -20.16 1.80 -19.51
C ARG A 333 -21.43 2.37 -18.89
N LEU A 334 -21.84 3.57 -19.32
CA LEU A 334 -23.01 4.29 -18.79
C LEU A 334 -24.27 3.42 -18.62
N PRO A 335 -24.69 2.55 -19.56
CA PRO A 335 -25.87 1.69 -19.35
C PRO A 335 -25.72 0.73 -18.17
N VAL A 336 -24.51 0.22 -17.92
CA VAL A 336 -24.21 -0.66 -16.78
C VAL A 336 -24.26 0.14 -15.48
N VAL A 337 -23.63 1.33 -15.46
CA VAL A 337 -23.65 2.22 -14.29
C VAL A 337 -25.08 2.58 -13.91
N LEU A 338 -25.90 3.03 -14.86
CA LEU A 338 -27.30 3.40 -14.60
C LEU A 338 -28.12 2.20 -14.11
N SER A 339 -27.99 1.05 -14.77
CA SER A 339 -28.71 -0.17 -14.37
C SER A 339 -28.40 -0.60 -12.94
N VAL A 340 -27.12 -0.60 -12.55
CA VAL A 340 -26.70 -0.98 -11.19
C VAL A 340 -27.08 0.10 -10.18
N ALA A 341 -26.93 1.38 -10.54
CA ALA A 341 -27.29 2.50 -9.67
C ALA A 341 -28.78 2.52 -9.33
N HIS A 342 -29.66 2.30 -10.31
CA HIS A 342 -31.11 2.19 -10.07
C HIS A 342 -31.42 1.04 -9.11
N TRP A 343 -30.83 -0.14 -9.35
CA TRP A 343 -31.01 -1.28 -8.45
C TRP A 343 -30.55 -0.96 -7.01
N ILE A 344 -29.41 -0.29 -6.83
CA ILE A 344 -28.92 0.14 -5.51
C ILE A 344 -29.95 1.05 -4.82
N LYS A 345 -30.49 2.04 -5.54
CA LYS A 345 -31.48 2.99 -5.01
C LYS A 345 -32.79 2.30 -4.62
N GLU A 346 -33.27 1.36 -5.45
CA GLU A 346 -34.47 0.56 -5.17
C GLU A 346 -34.32 -0.30 -3.91
N HIS A 347 -33.08 -0.65 -3.55
CA HIS A 347 -32.74 -1.45 -2.36
C HIS A 347 -32.22 -0.59 -1.20
N GLY A 348 -32.43 0.73 -1.23
CA GLY A 348 -32.16 1.64 -0.11
C GLY A 348 -30.70 2.07 0.06
N GLY A 349 -29.81 1.73 -0.89
CA GLY A 349 -28.42 2.18 -0.88
C GLY A 349 -28.23 3.62 -1.35
N LYS A 350 -27.05 4.16 -1.09
CA LYS A 350 -26.59 5.48 -1.56
C LYS A 350 -25.52 5.30 -2.62
N THR A 351 -25.49 6.18 -3.61
CA THR A 351 -24.60 6.05 -4.78
C THR A 351 -23.69 7.26 -4.97
N ARG A 352 -22.43 7.01 -5.28
CA ARG A 352 -21.48 8.04 -5.72
C ARG A 352 -20.83 7.63 -7.04
N LEU A 353 -20.66 8.58 -7.95
CA LEU A 353 -19.92 8.38 -9.19
C LEU A 353 -18.60 9.16 -9.14
N ASN A 354 -17.48 8.46 -9.31
CA ASN A 354 -16.19 9.09 -9.59
C ASN A 354 -15.96 9.06 -11.11
N THR A 355 -15.67 10.21 -11.71
CA THR A 355 -15.56 10.33 -13.18
C THR A 355 -14.50 11.35 -13.59
N ASP A 356 -14.00 11.23 -14.82
CA ASP A 356 -13.20 12.23 -15.53
C ASP A 356 -14.04 13.40 -16.08
N GLY A 357 -15.38 13.31 -16.01
CA GLY A 357 -16.28 14.37 -16.47
C GLY A 357 -16.47 14.44 -17.98
N LEU A 358 -16.06 13.42 -18.73
CA LEU A 358 -16.12 13.40 -20.20
C LEU A 358 -17.31 12.62 -20.74
N SER A 359 -18.25 12.22 -19.89
CA SER A 359 -19.45 11.46 -20.27
C SER A 359 -20.22 12.10 -21.43
N ASN A 360 -20.51 13.42 -21.35
CA ASN A 360 -21.23 14.13 -22.40
C ASN A 360 -20.48 14.12 -23.74
N LEU A 361 -19.15 14.26 -23.69
CA LEU A 361 -18.28 14.26 -24.87
C LEU A 361 -18.24 12.87 -25.54
N VAL A 362 -18.12 11.81 -24.74
CA VAL A 362 -18.11 10.41 -25.20
C VAL A 362 -19.45 10.04 -25.85
N HIS A 363 -20.55 10.32 -25.16
CA HIS A 363 -21.90 9.91 -25.61
C HIS A 363 -22.55 10.89 -26.58
N LYS A 364 -21.92 12.06 -26.82
CA LYS A 364 -22.39 13.12 -27.72
C LYS A 364 -23.81 13.62 -27.39
N ARG A 365 -24.15 13.64 -26.10
CA ARG A 365 -25.44 14.08 -25.55
C ARG A 365 -25.29 14.43 -24.09
N ASN A 366 -26.25 15.15 -23.52
CA ASN A 366 -26.26 15.43 -22.08
C ASN A 366 -26.69 14.17 -21.31
N THR A 367 -25.80 13.63 -20.48
CA THR A 367 -26.02 12.42 -19.66
C THR A 367 -26.40 12.75 -18.21
N ILE A 368 -26.29 14.02 -17.80
CA ILE A 368 -26.57 14.46 -16.42
C ILE A 368 -28.00 14.13 -15.97
N PRO A 369 -29.06 14.37 -16.78
CA PRO A 369 -30.43 14.04 -16.34
C PRO A 369 -30.66 12.55 -16.08
N GLU A 370 -29.93 11.65 -16.76
CA GLU A 370 -29.97 10.21 -16.49
C GLU A 370 -29.18 9.86 -15.23
N LEU A 371 -27.98 10.41 -15.07
CA LEU A 371 -27.15 10.19 -13.89
C LEU A 371 -27.86 10.67 -12.61
N ALA A 372 -28.48 11.85 -12.64
CA ALA A 372 -29.19 12.44 -11.50
C ALA A 372 -30.42 11.63 -11.04
N GLN A 373 -30.92 10.68 -11.83
CA GLN A 373 -32.01 9.80 -11.40
C GLN A 373 -31.56 8.70 -10.44
N ALA A 374 -30.27 8.34 -10.45
CA ALA A 374 -29.76 7.17 -9.74
C ALA A 374 -28.45 7.40 -8.98
N ILE A 375 -27.76 8.51 -9.23
CA ILE A 375 -26.49 8.90 -8.57
C ILE A 375 -26.78 10.02 -7.57
N ASP A 376 -26.48 9.79 -6.28
CA ASP A 376 -26.69 10.80 -5.24
C ASP A 376 -25.60 11.88 -5.25
N ARG A 377 -24.33 11.49 -5.44
CA ARG A 377 -23.17 12.40 -5.44
C ARG A 377 -22.24 12.13 -6.61
N ILE A 378 -21.62 13.18 -7.12
CA ILE A 378 -20.64 13.05 -8.22
C ILE A 378 -19.33 13.74 -7.88
N SER A 379 -18.23 13.03 -8.08
CA SER A 379 -16.86 13.53 -7.93
C SER A 379 -16.16 13.52 -9.28
N ILE A 380 -15.84 14.70 -9.78
CA ILE A 380 -15.30 14.94 -11.12
C ILE A 380 -13.81 15.29 -11.00
N SER A 381 -12.98 14.67 -11.82
CA SER A 381 -11.52 14.84 -11.78
C SER A 381 -11.09 16.07 -12.58
N LEU A 382 -11.10 17.24 -11.93
CA LEU A 382 -10.63 18.51 -12.50
C LEU A 382 -9.12 18.46 -12.77
N ASN A 383 -8.34 17.96 -11.80
CA ASN A 383 -6.89 17.70 -11.83
C ASN A 383 -5.95 18.89 -12.12
N ALA A 384 -6.39 19.95 -12.76
CA ALA A 384 -5.58 21.12 -13.08
C ALA A 384 -6.44 22.37 -13.27
N GLN A 385 -5.82 23.54 -13.02
CA GLN A 385 -6.43 24.86 -13.12
C GLN A 385 -6.50 25.41 -14.56
N ASP A 386 -5.74 24.83 -15.49
CA ASP A 386 -5.66 25.28 -16.88
C ASP A 386 -5.49 24.09 -17.85
N GLU A 387 -5.82 24.33 -19.13
CA GLU A 387 -5.82 23.29 -20.16
C GLU A 387 -4.42 22.73 -20.44
N ALA A 388 -3.37 23.55 -20.36
CA ALA A 388 -2.02 23.10 -20.66
C ALA A 388 -1.53 22.12 -19.59
N THR A 389 -1.75 22.45 -18.32
CA THR A 389 -1.45 21.61 -17.17
C THR A 389 -2.30 20.32 -17.18
N TYR A 390 -3.60 20.44 -17.51
CA TYR A 390 -4.49 19.29 -17.68
C TYR A 390 -3.99 18.35 -18.78
N ASN A 391 -3.65 18.87 -19.96
CA ASN A 391 -3.19 18.05 -21.08
C ASN A 391 -1.85 17.36 -20.80
N ARG A 392 -0.93 18.05 -20.09
CA ARG A 392 0.35 17.47 -19.66
C ARG A 392 0.15 16.25 -18.78
N HIS A 393 -0.71 16.36 -17.77
CA HIS A 393 -0.87 15.36 -16.73
C HIS A 393 -1.93 14.31 -17.04
N CYS A 394 -3.10 14.70 -17.54
CA CYS A 394 -4.23 13.81 -17.81
C CYS A 394 -4.17 13.15 -19.21
N ARG A 395 -3.45 13.75 -20.17
CA ARG A 395 -3.23 13.22 -21.52
C ARG A 395 -4.52 12.67 -22.16
N PRO A 396 -5.53 13.53 -22.40
CA PRO A 396 -6.82 13.10 -22.90
C PRO A 396 -6.73 12.52 -24.31
N GLY A 397 -7.49 11.44 -24.56
CA GLY A 397 -7.61 10.85 -25.90
C GLY A 397 -8.58 11.59 -26.83
N LEU A 398 -9.38 12.53 -26.30
CA LEU A 398 -10.40 13.27 -27.03
C LEU A 398 -10.04 14.76 -27.09
N GLN A 399 -10.25 15.38 -28.25
CA GLN A 399 -10.01 16.81 -28.41
C GLN A 399 -11.05 17.63 -27.64
N GLY A 400 -10.61 18.72 -26.99
CA GLY A 400 -11.48 19.61 -26.23
C GLY A 400 -11.95 19.04 -24.89
N SER A 401 -11.29 17.99 -24.39
CA SER A 401 -11.62 17.35 -23.11
C SER A 401 -11.66 18.34 -21.93
N TYR A 402 -10.70 19.26 -21.83
CA TYR A 402 -10.68 20.20 -20.70
C TYR A 402 -11.95 21.06 -20.62
N GLU A 403 -12.34 21.67 -21.75
CA GLU A 403 -13.57 22.48 -21.83
C GLU A 403 -14.85 21.64 -21.75
N ALA A 404 -14.81 20.37 -22.16
CA ALA A 404 -15.94 19.46 -21.99
C ALA A 404 -16.13 19.07 -20.51
N MET A 405 -15.05 18.76 -19.80
CA MET A 405 -15.06 18.46 -18.37
C MET A 405 -15.55 19.66 -17.55
N LYS A 406 -15.05 20.88 -17.83
CA LYS A 406 -15.54 22.10 -17.16
C LYS A 406 -17.04 22.33 -17.37
N ARG A 407 -17.53 22.15 -18.61
CA ARG A 407 -18.96 22.23 -18.91
C ARG A 407 -19.76 21.19 -18.17
N PHE A 408 -19.27 19.95 -18.10
CA PHE A 408 -19.91 18.87 -17.36
C PHE A 408 -20.02 19.20 -15.85
N ILE A 409 -18.98 19.76 -15.23
CA ILE A 409 -19.02 20.24 -13.84
C ILE A 409 -20.12 21.29 -13.67
N ALA A 410 -20.14 22.33 -14.52
CA ALA A 410 -21.10 23.41 -14.41
C ALA A 410 -22.55 22.96 -14.64
N GLU A 411 -22.78 22.10 -15.64
CA GLU A 411 -24.10 21.53 -15.91
C GLU A 411 -24.56 20.63 -14.75
N ALA A 412 -23.67 19.85 -14.16
CA ALA A 412 -24.01 18.97 -13.03
C ALA A 412 -24.38 19.78 -11.79
N ALA A 413 -23.60 20.82 -11.48
CA ALA A 413 -23.86 21.74 -10.39
C ALA A 413 -25.19 22.50 -10.57
N ALA A 414 -25.49 22.95 -11.80
CA ALA A 414 -26.70 23.70 -12.09
C ALA A 414 -27.99 22.84 -12.14
N HIS A 415 -27.88 21.52 -12.35
CA HIS A 415 -29.05 20.64 -12.49
C HIS A 415 -29.87 20.51 -11.19
N GLY A 416 -29.22 20.60 -10.02
CA GLY A 416 -29.89 20.45 -8.71
C GLY A 416 -30.39 19.04 -8.39
N GLY A 417 -29.98 18.03 -9.19
CA GLY A 417 -30.39 16.63 -8.99
C GLY A 417 -29.40 15.79 -8.16
N PHE A 418 -28.18 16.31 -7.95
CA PHE A 418 -27.19 15.68 -7.08
C PHE A 418 -27.24 16.34 -5.70
N GLN A 419 -27.06 15.55 -4.65
CA GLN A 419 -26.88 16.06 -3.29
C GLN A 419 -25.57 16.84 -3.17
N GLU A 420 -24.56 16.43 -3.93
CA GLU A 420 -23.23 17.04 -3.93
C GLU A 420 -22.52 16.86 -5.27
N VAL A 421 -21.90 17.93 -5.75
CA VAL A 421 -21.01 17.93 -6.92
C VAL A 421 -19.64 18.41 -6.46
N ILE A 422 -18.65 17.52 -6.57
CA ILE A 422 -17.26 17.79 -6.16
C ILE A 422 -16.39 17.81 -7.40
N ALA A 423 -15.58 18.85 -7.56
CA ALA A 423 -14.43 18.85 -8.45
C ALA A 423 -13.16 18.60 -7.62
N SER A 424 -12.31 17.69 -8.08
CA SER A 424 -11.10 17.31 -7.34
C SER A 424 -9.83 17.42 -8.17
N ALA A 425 -8.73 17.78 -7.50
CA ALA A 425 -7.39 17.84 -8.10
C ALA A 425 -6.37 17.16 -7.20
N ILE A 426 -5.28 16.65 -7.79
CA ILE A 426 -4.19 16.04 -7.02
C ILE A 426 -3.27 17.16 -6.55
N ASP A 427 -3.10 17.25 -5.24
CA ASP A 427 -2.18 18.16 -4.59
C ASP A 427 -0.76 17.55 -4.57
N GLY A 428 0.23 18.33 -4.99
CA GLY A 428 1.62 17.90 -5.16
C GLY A 428 2.04 17.54 -6.59
N LEU A 429 1.14 17.56 -7.58
CA LEU A 429 1.54 17.42 -8.98
C LEU A 429 2.27 18.67 -9.48
N GLU A 430 3.36 18.47 -10.21
CA GLU A 430 4.16 19.56 -10.74
C GLU A 430 3.31 20.58 -11.52
N GLY A 431 3.32 21.85 -11.09
CA GLY A 431 2.60 22.94 -11.73
C GLY A 431 1.08 22.90 -11.58
N VAL A 432 0.51 21.99 -10.78
CA VAL A 432 -0.88 22.06 -10.34
C VAL A 432 -0.95 22.99 -9.13
N ASP A 433 -1.83 23.99 -9.20
CA ASP A 433 -2.12 24.89 -8.09
C ASP A 433 -3.47 24.51 -7.50
N ALA A 434 -3.44 23.93 -6.29
CA ALA A 434 -4.64 23.45 -5.61
C ALA A 434 -5.63 24.59 -5.29
N GLU A 435 -5.13 25.78 -4.98
CA GLU A 435 -5.97 26.94 -4.69
C GLU A 435 -6.61 27.51 -5.96
N ALA A 436 -5.86 27.57 -7.05
CA ALA A 436 -6.43 27.93 -8.35
C ALA A 436 -7.47 26.91 -8.84
N CYS A 437 -7.23 25.61 -8.60
CA CYS A 437 -8.23 24.56 -8.85
C CYS A 437 -9.50 24.76 -8.01
N ARG A 438 -9.35 25.14 -6.73
CA ARG A 438 -10.47 25.46 -5.84
C ARG A 438 -11.32 26.60 -6.38
N VAL A 439 -10.68 27.72 -6.72
CA VAL A 439 -11.35 28.89 -7.30
C VAL A 439 -12.08 28.53 -8.59
N LEU A 440 -11.47 27.73 -9.46
CA LEU A 440 -12.09 27.27 -10.69
C LEU A 440 -13.32 26.39 -10.41
N ALA A 441 -13.21 25.40 -9.53
CA ALA A 441 -14.32 24.53 -9.13
C ALA A 441 -15.52 25.32 -8.60
N GLU A 442 -15.27 26.26 -7.69
CA GLU A 442 -16.31 27.12 -7.10
C GLU A 442 -16.96 28.04 -8.14
N SER A 443 -16.18 28.55 -9.09
CA SER A 443 -16.72 29.37 -10.19
C SER A 443 -17.66 28.58 -11.11
N LEU A 444 -17.52 27.25 -11.15
CA LEU A 444 -18.39 26.32 -11.87
C LEU A 444 -19.57 25.82 -11.00
N GLY A 445 -19.67 26.27 -9.75
CA GLY A 445 -20.74 25.89 -8.82
C GLY A 445 -20.52 24.56 -8.09
N ALA A 446 -19.32 23.98 -8.15
CA ALA A 446 -18.98 22.73 -7.47
C ALA A 446 -18.16 22.97 -6.19
N HIS A 447 -18.27 22.05 -5.23
CA HIS A 447 -17.33 21.99 -4.11
C HIS A 447 -15.96 21.52 -4.60
N PHE A 448 -14.89 21.91 -3.89
CA PHE A 448 -13.54 21.49 -4.23
C PHE A 448 -12.98 20.51 -3.20
N ARG A 449 -12.22 19.51 -3.69
CA ARG A 449 -11.44 18.60 -2.85
C ARG A 449 -10.03 18.42 -3.40
N ALA A 450 -9.03 18.81 -2.63
CA ALA A 450 -7.64 18.45 -2.86
C ALA A 450 -7.41 16.98 -2.48
N ARG A 451 -6.69 16.24 -3.33
CA ARG A 451 -6.35 14.83 -3.10
C ARG A 451 -4.84 14.71 -2.91
N PRO A 452 -4.34 14.22 -1.77
CA PRO A 452 -2.92 13.96 -1.61
C PRO A 452 -2.44 12.97 -2.67
N MET A 453 -1.25 13.21 -3.23
CA MET A 453 -0.58 12.24 -4.11
C MET A 453 -0.40 10.89 -3.38
N ASP A 454 -0.55 9.79 -4.11
CA ASP A 454 -0.36 8.40 -3.65
C ASP A 454 -1.29 7.91 -2.51
N ARG A 455 -2.36 8.64 -2.21
CA ARG A 455 -3.41 8.20 -1.28
C ARG A 455 -4.76 8.07 -1.97
N VAL A 456 -5.01 6.87 -2.52
CA VAL A 456 -6.27 6.56 -3.21
C VAL A 456 -7.32 6.08 -2.21
N GLY A 457 -8.50 6.71 -2.21
CA GLY A 457 -9.61 6.33 -1.33
C GLY A 457 -9.72 7.11 -0.02
N ASP A 458 -8.79 8.06 0.23
CA ASP A 458 -8.92 9.02 1.33
C ASP A 458 -10.04 10.04 1.01
N GLN A 459 -10.84 10.36 2.04
CA GLN A 459 -12.14 11.06 1.95
C GLN A 459 -12.12 12.37 1.17
#